data_AF-A0A0G1DJH7-F1
#
_entry.id   AF-A0A0G1DJH7-F1
#
_cell.length_a   1.000
_cell.length_b   1.000
_cell.length_c   1.000
_cell.angle_alpha   90.00
_cell.angle_beta   90.00
_cell.angle_gamma   90.00
#
_symmetry.space_group_name_H-M   'P 1'
#
loop_
_entity.id
_entity.type
_entity.pdbx_description
1 polymer ?
#
loop_
_entity_poly.entity_id
_entity_poly.type
_entity_poly.pdbx_seq_one_letter_code
_entity_poly.pdbx_strand_id
1 'polypeptide(L)'
;MSKKEDQPKAGLSKSSFLKEVDAADKWEEIHRAVAVPEYRLETEGESPRVLLLVVRRKKKRGRWEFPGGAMEYESGTPITGETVVFRAGSEFYEETGVSTLFPNGEFDSNSVKVYPMTENPSLNQYFLKFRDSRKKRYIYSHPVLIKMGIKSLPQLNPEKYGKPEIDDYRFIDVTNLYGADYRKHIRKWYDALTNPNLPFQKDPVNDRILTLSETDEPNTEIHHFSETTVGVMNVYLNKILDFA
;
A
#
# COMPACT_ATOMS: atom_id res chain seq x y z
N MET A 1 -14.02 80.95 25.59
CA MET A 1 -14.88 80.16 24.69
C MET A 1 -14.20 80.09 23.33
N SER A 2 -13.53 78.97 23.02
CA SER A 2 -12.85 78.77 21.74
C SER A 2 -13.54 77.63 21.01
N LYS A 3 -14.11 77.92 19.85
CA LYS A 3 -14.74 76.95 18.96
C LYS A 3 -13.66 76.02 18.41
N LYS A 4 -13.82 74.71 18.60
CA LYS A 4 -13.06 73.68 17.87
C LYS A 4 -13.79 73.44 16.55
N GLU A 5 -13.05 73.57 15.46
CA GLU A 5 -13.47 73.12 14.13
C GLU A 5 -13.48 71.59 14.07
N ASP A 6 -14.54 71.05 13.47
CA ASP A 6 -14.70 69.65 13.12
C ASP A 6 -13.82 69.29 11.92
N GLN A 7 -12.99 68.26 12.07
CA GLN A 7 -12.49 67.47 10.95
C GLN A 7 -13.07 66.05 11.04
N PRO A 8 -13.54 65.44 9.94
CA PRO A 8 -13.98 64.06 9.96
C PRO A 8 -12.75 63.15 9.92
N LYS A 9 -12.38 62.54 11.04
CA LYS A 9 -11.46 61.39 11.01
C LYS A 9 -12.23 60.14 10.60
N ALA A 10 -12.29 59.93 9.29
CA ALA A 10 -12.41 58.61 8.70
C ALA A 10 -11.22 57.77 9.19
N GLY A 11 -11.51 56.65 9.84
CA GLY A 11 -10.47 55.79 10.40
C GLY A 11 -11.01 54.60 11.19
N LEU A 12 -12.13 54.01 10.76
CA LEU A 12 -12.42 52.62 11.13
C LEU A 12 -11.39 51.75 10.42
N SER A 13 -10.39 51.30 11.16
CA SER A 13 -9.34 50.44 10.64
C SER A 13 -9.97 49.17 10.07
N LYS A 14 -9.86 49.00 8.74
CA LYS A 14 -10.17 47.77 7.99
C LYS A 14 -9.33 46.54 8.40
N SER A 15 -8.67 46.55 9.56
CA SER A 15 -7.74 45.50 10.01
C SER A 15 -8.35 44.50 10.99
N SER A 16 -9.59 44.69 11.45
CA SER A 16 -10.23 43.79 12.43
C SER A 16 -11.35 42.90 11.86
N PHE A 17 -11.71 43.04 10.58
CA PHE A 17 -12.80 42.27 9.94
C PHE A 17 -12.33 41.20 8.95
N LEU A 18 -11.01 40.98 8.83
CA LEU A 18 -10.41 39.98 7.92
C LEU A 18 -9.50 38.98 8.64
N LYS A 19 -9.77 38.68 9.92
CA LYS A 19 -9.02 37.67 10.68
C LYS A 19 -9.83 36.44 11.10
N GLU A 20 -11.04 36.25 10.55
CA GLU A 20 -11.84 35.05 10.81
C GLU A 20 -12.44 34.42 9.54
N VAL A 21 -11.78 34.61 8.40
CA VAL A 21 -12.08 33.83 7.19
C VAL A 21 -10.76 33.36 6.59
N ASP A 22 -10.23 32.26 7.13
CA ASP A 22 -9.35 31.28 6.45
C ASP A 22 -8.70 30.28 7.44
N ALA A 23 -9.46 29.83 8.44
CA ALA A 23 -9.31 28.44 8.88
C ALA A 23 -10.15 27.55 7.95
N ALA A 24 -9.87 27.62 6.64
CA ALA A 24 -10.30 26.56 5.73
C ALA A 24 -9.82 25.25 6.36
N ASP A 25 -10.74 24.31 6.62
CA ASP A 25 -10.47 23.01 7.23
C ASP A 25 -9.16 22.43 6.66
N LYS A 26 -8.04 22.58 7.36
CA LYS A 26 -6.74 22.12 6.85
C LYS A 26 -6.74 20.61 6.95
N TRP A 27 -6.81 19.96 5.81
CA TRP A 27 -6.63 18.51 5.72
C TRP A 27 -5.14 18.20 5.82
N GLU A 28 -4.79 17.30 6.73
CA GLU A 28 -3.42 16.78 6.82
C GLU A 28 -3.12 15.92 5.59
N GLU A 29 -1.92 16.03 5.02
CA GLU A 29 -1.46 15.16 3.94
C GLU A 29 -0.44 14.17 4.49
N ILE A 30 -0.70 12.88 4.29
CA ILE A 30 0.19 11.80 4.71
C ILE A 30 0.58 11.02 3.47
N HIS A 31 1.88 10.91 3.22
CA HIS A 31 2.39 10.01 2.21
C HIS A 31 2.85 8.70 2.87
N ARG A 32 2.56 7.58 2.22
CA ARG A 32 3.01 6.26 2.69
C ARG A 32 3.61 5.45 1.55
N ALA A 33 4.69 4.75 1.82
CA ALA A 33 5.26 3.76 0.91
C ALA A 33 4.61 2.41 1.21
N VAL A 34 4.26 1.66 0.16
CA VAL A 34 3.62 0.34 0.30
C VAL A 34 4.39 -0.66 -0.54
N ALA A 35 4.94 -1.68 0.09
CA ALA A 35 5.58 -2.78 -0.62
C ALA A 35 4.54 -3.79 -1.09
N VAL A 36 4.66 -4.22 -2.34
CA VAL A 36 3.87 -5.28 -2.96
C VAL A 36 4.84 -6.42 -3.27
N PRO A 37 5.08 -7.35 -2.34
CA PRO A 37 6.03 -8.44 -2.55
C PRO A 37 5.39 -9.50 -3.44
N GLU A 38 5.95 -9.71 -4.62
CA GLU A 38 5.59 -10.77 -5.56
C GLU A 38 6.66 -11.85 -5.54
N TYR A 39 6.27 -13.03 -5.09
CA TYR A 39 7.11 -14.22 -5.05
C TYR A 39 6.78 -15.14 -6.22
N ARG A 40 7.79 -15.51 -6.99
CA ARG A 40 7.73 -16.59 -7.96
C ARG A 40 8.33 -17.84 -7.32
N LEU A 41 7.47 -18.73 -6.88
CA LEU A 41 7.84 -20.00 -6.28
C LEU A 41 8.12 -21.02 -7.36
N GLU A 42 9.39 -21.37 -7.51
CA GLU A 42 9.87 -22.38 -8.45
C GLU A 42 9.72 -23.77 -7.84
N THR A 43 9.02 -24.65 -8.56
CA THR A 43 8.91 -26.08 -8.26
C THR A 43 9.49 -26.86 -9.44
N GLU A 44 10.31 -27.86 -9.17
CA GLU A 44 10.94 -28.67 -10.21
C GLU A 44 9.88 -29.37 -11.08
N GLY A 45 9.96 -29.18 -12.40
CA GLY A 45 9.05 -29.80 -13.36
C GLY A 45 7.68 -29.12 -13.52
N GLU A 46 7.42 -28.03 -12.80
CA GLU A 46 6.14 -27.30 -12.84
C GLU A 46 6.32 -25.84 -13.26
N SER A 47 5.22 -25.21 -13.71
CA SER A 47 5.22 -23.76 -13.90
C SER A 47 5.29 -23.04 -12.55
N PRO A 48 6.06 -21.94 -12.44
CA PRO A 48 6.21 -21.26 -11.16
C PRO A 48 4.88 -20.68 -10.68
N ARG A 49 4.58 -20.84 -9.38
CA ARG A 49 3.45 -20.18 -8.74
C ARG A 49 3.80 -18.72 -8.45
N VAL A 50 2.87 -17.81 -8.69
CA VAL A 50 3.04 -16.38 -8.40
C VAL A 50 2.17 -16.01 -7.21
N LEU A 51 2.82 -15.50 -6.15
CA LEU A 51 2.21 -15.27 -4.85
C LEU A 51 2.44 -13.84 -4.37
N LEU A 52 1.41 -13.20 -3.82
CA LEU A 52 1.50 -11.89 -3.17
C LEU A 52 1.44 -12.02 -1.66
N LEU A 53 2.33 -11.35 -0.92
CA LEU A 53 2.27 -11.35 0.54
C LEU A 53 1.35 -10.25 1.07
N VAL A 54 0.43 -10.64 1.96
CA VAL A 54 -0.32 -9.72 2.82
C VAL A 54 -0.11 -10.05 4.29
N VAL A 55 -0.13 -9.01 5.11
CA VAL A 55 0.10 -9.09 6.56
C VAL A 55 -1.12 -8.56 7.30
N ARG A 56 -1.41 -9.15 8.46
CA ARG A 56 -2.45 -8.70 9.37
C ARG A 56 -1.81 -7.90 10.50
N ARG A 57 -2.31 -6.67 10.72
CA ARG A 57 -1.75 -5.77 11.74
C ARG A 57 -2.61 -5.73 13.00
N LYS A 58 -1.97 -5.96 14.15
CA LYS A 58 -2.59 -5.91 15.49
C LYS A 58 -3.28 -4.57 15.76
N LYS A 59 -2.60 -3.45 15.46
CA LYS A 59 -3.05 -2.08 15.80
C LYS A 59 -4.11 -1.50 14.83
N LYS A 60 -4.32 -2.10 13.65
CA LYS A 60 -5.26 -1.61 12.62
C LYS A 60 -6.56 -2.41 12.56
N ARG A 61 -7.07 -2.85 13.72
CA ARG A 61 -8.28 -3.69 13.85
C ARG A 61 -8.17 -5.03 13.10
N GLY A 62 -6.97 -5.58 12.97
CA GLY A 62 -6.75 -6.88 12.34
C GLY A 62 -7.11 -6.94 10.87
N ARG A 63 -6.99 -5.83 10.13
CA ARG A 63 -7.15 -5.80 8.66
C ARG A 63 -5.91 -6.35 7.98
N TRP A 64 -6.14 -6.96 6.81
CA TRP A 64 -5.10 -7.44 5.93
C TRP A 64 -4.60 -6.30 5.03
N GLU A 65 -3.30 -6.04 5.08
CA GLU A 65 -2.59 -4.97 4.37
C GLU A 65 -1.35 -5.50 3.67
N PHE A 66 -0.97 -4.82 2.59
CA PHE A 66 0.40 -4.89 2.12
C PHE A 66 1.34 -4.21 3.14
N PRO A 67 2.56 -4.73 3.34
CA PRO A 67 3.56 -4.09 4.21
C PRO A 67 3.85 -2.65 3.77
N GLY A 68 4.10 -1.74 4.71
CA GLY A 68 4.29 -0.32 4.38
C GLY A 68 3.87 0.67 5.45
N GLY A 69 4.57 1.79 5.51
CA GLY A 69 4.41 2.81 6.54
C GLY A 69 4.45 4.24 5.99
N ALA A 70 4.28 5.19 6.91
CA ALA A 70 4.29 6.60 6.58
C ALA A 70 5.70 7.03 6.20
N MET A 71 5.82 7.91 5.20
CA MET A 71 7.08 8.53 4.85
C MET A 71 7.22 9.83 5.63
N GLU A 72 8.23 9.90 6.50
CA GLU A 72 8.68 11.16 7.05
C GLU A 72 9.54 11.88 6.01
N TYR A 73 9.13 13.09 5.64
CA TYR A 73 9.89 13.95 4.75
C TYR A 73 9.79 15.40 5.25
N GLU A 74 10.86 16.15 5.06
CA GLU A 74 10.85 17.58 5.37
C GLU A 74 9.95 18.33 4.38
N SER A 75 9.11 19.22 4.91
CA SER A 75 8.22 20.04 4.09
C SER A 75 9.02 20.82 3.04
N GLY A 76 8.70 20.62 1.76
CA GLY A 76 9.38 21.26 0.63
C GLY A 76 10.42 20.37 -0.08
N THR A 77 10.77 19.22 0.51
CA THR A 77 11.63 18.23 -0.15
C THR A 77 10.80 17.38 -1.11
N PRO A 78 11.18 17.27 -2.40
CA PRO A 78 10.46 16.43 -3.35
C PRO A 78 10.46 14.97 -2.94
N ILE A 79 9.30 14.32 -2.98
CA ILE A 79 9.22 12.86 -2.90
C ILE A 79 9.68 12.30 -4.23
N THR A 80 10.86 11.65 -4.23
CA THR A 80 11.41 10.99 -5.42
C THR A 80 11.03 9.51 -5.45
N GLY A 81 11.06 8.91 -6.64
CA GLY A 81 10.83 7.47 -6.80
C GLY A 81 11.83 6.62 -6.00
N GLU A 82 13.08 7.06 -5.89
CA GLU A 82 14.12 6.38 -5.09
C GLU A 82 13.78 6.38 -3.60
N THR A 83 13.32 7.53 -3.06
CA THR A 83 12.88 7.61 -1.66
C THR A 83 11.71 6.68 -1.38
N VAL A 84 10.73 6.62 -2.29
CA VAL A 84 9.58 5.73 -2.17
C VAL A 84 10.00 4.25 -2.17
N VAL A 85 10.88 3.87 -3.10
CA VAL A 85 11.42 2.51 -3.21
C VAL A 85 12.18 2.10 -1.94
N PHE A 86 13.10 2.96 -1.48
CA PHE A 86 13.87 2.71 -0.27
C PHE A 86 12.96 2.52 0.95
N ARG A 87 11.97 3.41 1.13
CA ARG A 87 11.02 3.33 2.24
C ARG A 87 10.13 2.11 2.17
N ALA A 88 9.62 1.74 0.99
CA ALA A 88 8.83 0.52 0.84
C ALA A 88 9.66 -0.72 1.22
N GLY A 89 10.92 -0.79 0.80
CA GLY A 89 11.83 -1.87 1.17
C GLY A 89 12.14 -1.93 2.66
N SER A 90 12.40 -0.78 3.31
CA SER A 90 12.63 -0.68 4.76
C SER A 90 11.42 -1.17 5.55
N GLU A 91 10.24 -0.67 5.21
CA GLU A 91 8.99 -1.05 5.89
C GLU A 91 8.68 -2.53 5.71
N PHE A 92 8.86 -3.08 4.49
CA PHE A 92 8.72 -4.50 4.26
C PHE A 92 9.68 -5.32 5.13
N TYR A 93 10.95 -4.91 5.20
CA TYR A 93 11.96 -5.58 6.02
C TYR A 93 11.63 -5.52 7.51
N GLU A 94 11.31 -4.34 8.03
CA GLU A 94 10.97 -4.09 9.44
C GLU A 94 9.74 -4.89 9.88
N GLU A 95 8.72 -4.95 9.01
CA GLU A 95 7.47 -5.65 9.30
C GLU A 95 7.63 -7.17 9.22
N THR A 96 8.33 -7.68 8.21
CA THR A 96 8.30 -9.11 7.89
C THR A 96 9.53 -9.88 8.40
N GLY A 97 10.62 -9.18 8.70
CA GLY A 97 11.92 -9.77 9.01
C GLY A 97 12.56 -10.50 7.82
N VAL A 98 11.96 -10.41 6.63
CA VAL A 98 12.46 -11.08 5.42
C VAL A 98 13.58 -10.25 4.83
N SER A 99 14.79 -10.68 5.15
CA SER A 99 16.06 -10.11 4.70
C SER A 99 16.35 -10.34 3.21
N THR A 100 15.42 -10.79 2.36
CA THR A 100 15.78 -11.07 0.95
C THR A 100 16.10 -9.82 0.14
N LEU A 101 15.66 -8.64 0.60
CA LEU A 101 16.15 -7.35 0.10
C LEU A 101 17.50 -6.94 0.71
N PHE A 102 17.84 -7.49 1.88
CA PHE A 102 18.97 -7.06 2.72
C PHE A 102 19.62 -8.26 3.43
N PRO A 103 20.15 -9.29 2.75
CA PRO A 103 20.55 -10.54 3.41
C PRO A 103 21.65 -10.33 4.46
N ASN A 104 22.39 -9.22 4.37
CA ASN A 104 23.40 -8.77 5.33
C ASN A 104 23.16 -7.32 5.83
N GLY A 105 21.96 -6.77 5.72
CA GLY A 105 21.68 -5.36 6.03
C GLY A 105 22.02 -4.37 4.90
N GLU A 106 22.52 -4.84 3.76
CA GLU A 106 22.79 -4.05 2.56
C GLU A 106 21.87 -4.48 1.40
N PHE A 107 21.33 -3.50 0.67
CA PHE A 107 20.42 -3.73 -0.45
C PHE A 107 21.16 -4.43 -1.60
N ASP A 108 20.79 -5.67 -1.92
CA ASP A 108 21.31 -6.36 -3.11
C ASP A 108 20.32 -6.27 -4.27
N SER A 109 20.55 -5.29 -5.14
CA SER A 109 19.75 -5.04 -6.34
C SER A 109 19.83 -6.17 -7.38
N ASN A 110 20.78 -7.11 -7.25
CA ASN A 110 20.94 -8.19 -8.22
C ASN A 110 19.98 -9.37 -7.97
N SER A 111 19.57 -9.59 -6.72
CA SER A 111 18.65 -10.67 -6.33
C SER A 111 17.19 -10.23 -6.28
N VAL A 112 16.93 -8.91 -6.21
CA VAL A 112 15.58 -8.36 -6.17
C VAL A 112 15.40 -7.27 -7.20
N LYS A 113 14.41 -7.46 -8.09
CA LYS A 113 14.03 -6.44 -9.05
C LYS A 113 12.91 -5.61 -8.45
N VAL A 114 13.22 -4.36 -8.13
CA VAL A 114 12.24 -3.39 -7.67
C VAL A 114 11.73 -2.60 -8.85
N TYR A 115 10.42 -2.66 -9.06
CA TYR A 115 9.75 -1.88 -10.08
C TYR A 115 8.87 -0.86 -9.38
N PRO A 116 9.01 0.44 -9.68
CA PRO A 116 7.89 1.32 -9.41
C PRO A 116 6.71 0.74 -10.18
N MET A 117 5.55 0.65 -9.54
CA MET A 117 4.35 0.19 -10.25
C MET A 117 3.92 1.16 -11.35
N THR A 118 4.68 2.23 -11.61
CA THR A 118 4.52 3.17 -12.71
C THR A 118 5.87 3.56 -13.29
N GLU A 119 6.05 3.45 -14.61
CA GLU A 119 7.32 3.72 -15.30
C GLU A 119 7.59 5.20 -15.61
N ASN A 120 6.70 6.11 -15.25
CA ASN A 120 6.83 7.54 -15.57
C ASN A 120 7.13 8.37 -14.31
N PRO A 121 8.37 8.87 -14.12
CA PRO A 121 8.75 9.73 -12.99
C PRO A 121 8.02 11.07 -12.95
N SER A 122 7.47 11.53 -14.08
CA SER A 122 6.64 12.74 -14.18
C SER A 122 5.19 12.51 -13.74
N LEU A 123 4.78 11.24 -13.60
CA LEU A 123 3.46 10.82 -13.12
C LEU A 123 3.55 10.34 -11.67
N ASN A 124 3.89 11.27 -10.77
CA ASN A 124 3.44 11.27 -9.37
C ASN A 124 1.88 11.30 -9.26
N GLN A 125 1.16 10.68 -10.19
CA GLN A 125 -0.30 10.77 -10.38
C GLN A 125 -1.03 9.44 -10.13
N TYR A 126 -0.32 8.36 -9.80
CA TYR A 126 -0.94 7.08 -9.40
C TYR A 126 -0.56 6.68 -7.96
N PHE A 127 -0.47 7.67 -7.08
CA PHE A 127 -0.70 7.37 -5.67
C PHE A 127 -2.18 7.01 -5.49
N LEU A 128 -2.47 6.13 -4.55
CA LEU A 128 -3.84 5.90 -4.12
C LEU A 128 -4.18 6.97 -3.08
N LYS A 129 -5.09 7.87 -3.44
CA LYS A 129 -5.60 8.90 -2.54
C LYS A 129 -6.81 8.36 -1.78
N PHE A 130 -6.64 8.13 -0.48
CA PHE A 130 -7.74 7.83 0.43
C PHE A 130 -8.08 9.08 1.25
N ARG A 131 -9.37 9.36 1.38
CA ARG A 131 -9.87 10.45 2.22
C ARG A 131 -10.35 9.88 3.55
N ASP A 132 -9.59 10.11 4.61
CA ASP A 132 -9.99 9.75 5.97
C ASP A 132 -10.68 10.96 6.62
N SER A 133 -12.00 11.01 6.44
CA SER A 133 -12.81 12.15 6.92
C SER A 133 -12.90 12.22 8.44
N ARG A 134 -12.63 11.13 9.17
CA ARG A 134 -12.66 11.11 10.63
C ARG A 134 -11.43 11.82 11.21
N LYS A 135 -10.29 11.66 10.55
CA LYS A 135 -9.01 12.28 10.95
C LYS A 135 -8.69 13.54 10.15
N LYS A 136 -9.59 13.99 9.27
CA LYS A 136 -9.41 15.13 8.35
C LYS A 136 -8.05 15.07 7.63
N ARG A 137 -7.77 13.94 6.98
CA ARG A 137 -6.50 13.73 6.27
C ARG A 137 -6.66 13.04 4.93
N TYR A 138 -5.77 13.38 4.00
CA TYR A 138 -5.55 12.67 2.75
C TYR A 138 -4.35 11.75 2.89
N ILE A 139 -4.56 10.47 2.57
CA ILE A 139 -3.49 9.47 2.58
C ILE A 139 -3.13 9.16 1.13
N TYR A 140 -1.89 9.45 0.77
CA TYR A 140 -1.30 9.22 -0.54
C TYR A 140 -0.41 7.98 -0.46
N SER A 141 -0.92 6.84 -0.94
CA SER A 141 -0.17 5.57 -0.88
C SER A 141 0.58 5.32 -2.18
N HIS A 142 1.88 5.05 -2.06
CA HIS A 142 2.79 4.82 -3.18
C HIS A 142 3.19 3.34 -3.22
N PRO A 143 2.52 2.51 -4.05
CA PRO A 143 2.82 1.10 -4.15
C PRO A 143 4.10 0.83 -4.97
N VAL A 144 4.92 -0.09 -4.47
CA VAL A 144 6.18 -0.53 -5.07
C VAL A 144 6.16 -2.04 -5.21
N LEU A 145 6.30 -2.53 -6.44
CA LEU A 145 6.32 -3.96 -6.73
C LEU A 145 7.73 -4.50 -6.55
N ILE A 146 7.86 -5.50 -5.70
CA ILE A 146 9.13 -6.13 -5.34
C ILE A 146 9.08 -7.58 -5.82
N LYS A 147 9.76 -7.90 -6.91
CA LYS A 147 9.73 -9.23 -7.52
C LYS A 147 10.89 -10.09 -7.04
N MET A 148 10.59 -11.30 -6.56
CA MET A 148 11.55 -12.24 -5.99
C MET A 148 11.33 -13.65 -6.54
N GLY A 149 12.40 -14.32 -6.96
CA GLY A 149 12.40 -15.76 -7.24
C GLY A 149 12.74 -16.54 -5.97
N ILE A 150 11.95 -17.55 -5.62
CA ILE A 150 12.15 -18.36 -4.42
C ILE A 150 11.96 -19.84 -4.73
N LYS A 151 12.66 -20.71 -3.97
CA LYS A 151 12.47 -22.17 -4.02
C LYS A 151 11.60 -22.70 -2.87
N SER A 152 11.34 -21.87 -1.87
CA SER A 152 10.50 -22.18 -0.72
C SER A 152 9.90 -20.91 -0.15
N LEU A 153 8.71 -21.02 0.46
CA LEU A 153 8.05 -19.87 1.07
C LEU A 153 8.87 -19.31 2.23
N PRO A 154 9.06 -17.98 2.32
CA PRO A 154 9.74 -17.38 3.45
C PRO A 154 8.89 -17.53 4.72
N GLN A 155 9.56 -17.82 5.84
CA GLN A 155 8.98 -17.68 7.17
C GLN A 155 9.21 -16.26 7.67
N LEU A 156 8.14 -15.59 8.10
CA LEU A 156 8.27 -14.23 8.65
C LEU A 156 8.74 -14.31 10.10
N ASN A 157 9.67 -13.43 10.48
CA ASN A 157 10.14 -13.29 11.86
C ASN A 157 10.02 -11.83 12.32
N PRO A 158 8.78 -11.36 12.60
CA PRO A 158 8.52 -9.97 13.00
C PRO A 158 9.08 -9.62 14.39
N GLU A 159 9.45 -10.62 15.20
CA GLU A 159 9.94 -10.43 16.57
C GLU A 159 11.44 -10.05 16.62
N LYS A 160 12.17 -10.27 15.54
CA LYS A 160 13.64 -10.10 15.50
C LYS A 160 14.12 -8.67 15.81
N TYR A 161 13.30 -7.63 15.61
CA TYR A 161 13.74 -6.23 15.75
C TYR A 161 12.78 -5.27 16.48
N GLY A 162 12.00 -5.79 17.43
CA GLY A 162 11.69 -5.00 18.64
C GLY A 162 10.25 -4.54 18.86
N LYS A 163 9.32 -4.62 17.88
CA LYS A 163 7.86 -4.55 18.15
C LYS A 163 7.10 -5.32 17.08
N PRO A 164 6.58 -6.54 17.34
CA PRO A 164 5.81 -7.27 16.35
C PRO A 164 4.50 -6.53 16.05
N GLU A 165 4.49 -5.74 14.98
CA GLU A 165 3.32 -5.00 14.49
C GLU A 165 2.31 -5.92 13.77
N ILE A 166 2.80 -7.08 13.35
CA ILE A 166 2.07 -8.13 12.64
C ILE A 166 1.73 -9.27 13.61
N ASP A 167 0.49 -9.75 13.55
CA ASP A 167 0.05 -10.98 14.23
C ASP A 167 -0.05 -12.17 13.28
N ASP A 168 -0.30 -11.95 11.99
CA ASP A 168 -0.49 -13.01 11.02
C ASP A 168 -0.09 -12.60 9.59
N TYR A 169 0.15 -13.57 8.72
CA TYR A 169 0.42 -13.35 7.30
C TYR A 169 -0.15 -14.47 6.44
N ARG A 170 -0.44 -14.14 5.18
CA ARG A 170 -0.92 -15.06 4.14
C ARG A 170 -0.29 -14.71 2.80
N PHE A 171 -0.13 -15.72 1.97
CA PHE A 171 0.21 -15.58 0.56
C PHE A 171 -1.06 -15.72 -0.26
N ILE A 172 -1.32 -14.76 -1.14
CA ILE A 172 -2.42 -14.79 -2.09
C ILE A 172 -1.87 -15.33 -3.40
N ASP A 173 -2.36 -16.47 -3.85
CA ASP A 173 -1.98 -17.05 -5.12
C ASP A 173 -2.67 -16.31 -6.27
N VAL A 174 -1.86 -15.69 -7.11
CA VAL A 174 -2.26 -14.92 -8.31
C VAL A 174 -1.75 -15.57 -9.60
N THR A 175 -1.32 -16.83 -9.56
CA THR A 175 -0.72 -17.54 -10.71
C THR A 175 -1.63 -17.50 -11.94
N ASN A 176 -2.95 -17.63 -11.74
CA ASN A 176 -3.94 -17.59 -12.83
C ASN A 176 -4.03 -16.24 -13.57
N LEU A 177 -3.43 -15.18 -13.04
CA LEU A 177 -3.34 -13.87 -13.69
C LEU A 177 -2.21 -13.78 -14.72
N TYR A 178 -1.29 -14.74 -14.72
CA TYR A 178 -0.11 -14.75 -15.61
C TYR A 178 -0.26 -15.72 -16.81
N GLY A 179 -1.46 -16.25 -17.05
CA GLY A 179 -1.77 -17.19 -18.14
C GLY A 179 -2.62 -16.61 -19.28
N ALA A 180 -2.85 -17.41 -20.33
CA ALA A 180 -3.58 -16.97 -21.53
C ALA A 180 -5.05 -16.54 -21.27
N ASP A 181 -5.67 -17.06 -20.21
CA ASP A 181 -7.06 -16.76 -19.84
C ASP A 181 -7.19 -15.63 -18.78
N TYR A 182 -6.12 -14.87 -18.51
CA TYR A 182 -6.09 -13.92 -17.40
C TYR A 182 -7.21 -12.87 -17.44
N ARG A 183 -7.68 -12.44 -18.62
CA ARG A 183 -8.81 -11.49 -18.75
C ARG A 183 -10.12 -12.04 -18.17
N LYS A 184 -10.32 -13.36 -18.15
CA LYS A 184 -11.47 -13.98 -17.49
C LYS A 184 -11.32 -13.93 -15.97
N HIS A 185 -10.10 -14.11 -15.47
CA HIS A 185 -9.79 -14.10 -14.05
C HIS A 185 -9.76 -12.70 -13.45
N ILE A 186 -9.30 -11.68 -14.19
CA ILE A 186 -9.13 -10.31 -13.67
C ILE A 186 -10.44 -9.70 -13.17
N ARG A 187 -11.56 -9.98 -13.86
CA ARG A 187 -12.91 -9.56 -13.45
C ARG A 187 -13.28 -10.22 -12.12
N LYS A 188 -13.08 -11.53 -12.01
CA LYS A 188 -13.35 -12.29 -10.79
C LYS A 188 -12.52 -11.79 -9.61
N TRP A 189 -11.24 -11.47 -9.84
CA TRP A 189 -10.38 -10.87 -8.85
C TRP A 189 -10.85 -9.48 -8.40
N TYR A 190 -11.23 -8.62 -9.35
CA TYR A 190 -11.77 -7.29 -9.04
C TYR A 190 -13.07 -7.38 -8.22
N ASP A 191 -13.99 -8.23 -8.64
CA ASP A 191 -15.28 -8.43 -7.96
C ASP A 191 -15.06 -9.05 -6.56
N ALA A 192 -14.10 -9.98 -6.41
CA ALA A 192 -13.71 -10.50 -5.11
C ALA A 192 -13.14 -9.41 -4.19
N LEU A 193 -12.18 -8.62 -4.67
CA LEU A 193 -11.48 -7.60 -3.86
C LEU A 193 -12.39 -6.48 -3.33
N THR A 194 -13.49 -6.21 -4.04
CA THR A 194 -14.49 -5.20 -3.62
C THR A 194 -15.57 -5.77 -2.72
N ASN A 195 -15.64 -7.10 -2.56
CA ASN A 195 -16.57 -7.79 -1.69
C ASN A 195 -15.93 -8.08 -0.31
N PRO A 196 -16.57 -7.71 0.80
CA PRO A 196 -16.06 -8.03 2.15
C PRO A 196 -16.04 -9.53 2.46
N ASN A 197 -16.76 -10.36 1.71
CA ASN A 197 -16.79 -11.82 1.88
C ASN A 197 -16.00 -12.47 0.74
N LEU A 198 -14.68 -12.43 0.85
CA LEU A 198 -13.79 -13.00 -0.17
C LEU A 198 -13.94 -14.52 -0.21
N PRO A 199 -14.10 -15.13 -1.39
CA PRO A 199 -14.13 -16.58 -1.51
C PRO A 199 -12.69 -17.09 -1.68
N PHE A 200 -11.81 -16.83 -0.72
CA PHE A 200 -10.50 -17.48 -0.69
C PHE A 200 -10.62 -18.84 0.00
N GLN A 201 -9.87 -19.81 -0.51
CA GLN A 201 -9.72 -21.13 0.10
C GLN A 201 -8.25 -21.35 0.43
N LYS A 202 -8.00 -22.12 1.50
CA LYS A 202 -6.66 -22.58 1.80
C LYS A 202 -6.19 -23.53 0.70
N ASP A 203 -4.95 -23.35 0.28
CA ASP A 203 -4.29 -24.33 -0.56
C ASP A 203 -4.21 -25.68 0.18
N PRO A 204 -4.48 -26.80 -0.50
CA PRO A 204 -4.54 -28.12 0.14
C PRO A 204 -3.18 -28.61 0.63
N VAL A 205 -2.08 -28.05 0.14
CA VAL A 205 -0.71 -28.42 0.49
C VAL A 205 -0.12 -27.46 1.53
N ASN A 206 -0.46 -26.17 1.44
CA ASN A 206 0.08 -25.14 2.32
C ASN A 206 -1.01 -24.19 2.84
N ASP A 207 -1.35 -24.30 4.12
CA ASP A 207 -2.42 -23.51 4.76
C ASP A 207 -2.17 -21.99 4.80
N ARG A 208 -0.94 -21.55 4.52
CA ARG A 208 -0.57 -20.13 4.39
C ARG A 208 -0.85 -19.55 3.02
N ILE A 209 -1.03 -20.40 2.01
CA ILE A 209 -1.40 -19.96 0.67
C ILE A 209 -2.92 -19.97 0.55
N LEU A 210 -3.44 -18.89 -0.03
CA LEU A 210 -4.85 -18.68 -0.30
C LEU A 210 -5.06 -18.58 -1.80
N THR A 211 -5.96 -19.40 -2.33
CA THR A 211 -6.33 -19.41 -3.74
C THR A 211 -7.75 -18.87 -3.90
N LEU A 212 -8.01 -18.14 -4.98
CA LEU A 212 -9.35 -17.67 -5.27
C LEU A 212 -10.23 -18.88 -5.61
N SER A 213 -11.31 -19.07 -4.85
CA SER A 213 -12.26 -20.17 -5.05
C SER A 213 -12.85 -20.12 -6.45
N GLU A 214 -13.07 -21.31 -7.04
CA GLU A 214 -13.82 -21.43 -8.28
C GLU A 214 -15.34 -21.30 -8.06
N THR A 215 -15.83 -21.67 -6.87
CA THR A 215 -17.23 -21.59 -6.46
C THR A 215 -17.51 -20.33 -5.63
N ASP A 216 -18.76 -19.84 -5.69
CA ASP A 216 -19.22 -18.70 -4.89
C ASP A 216 -19.47 -19.07 -3.41
N GLU A 217 -19.14 -20.30 -3.01
CA GLU A 217 -19.31 -20.76 -1.63
C GLU A 217 -18.14 -20.25 -0.78
N PRO A 218 -18.39 -19.36 0.20
CA PRO A 218 -17.36 -18.79 1.03
C PRO A 218 -16.86 -19.86 2.00
N ASN A 219 -15.67 -20.40 1.77
CA ASN A 219 -15.15 -21.49 2.61
C ASN A 219 -14.02 -21.10 3.57
N THR A 220 -13.33 -19.93 3.51
CA THR A 220 -12.38 -19.57 4.61
C THR A 220 -11.84 -18.12 4.77
N GLU A 221 -11.76 -17.72 6.05
CA GLU A 221 -10.74 -16.99 6.86
C GLU A 221 -10.34 -15.51 6.66
N ILE A 222 -10.25 -14.95 5.45
CA ILE A 222 -9.88 -13.52 5.30
C ILE A 222 -11.14 -12.67 5.17
N HIS A 223 -11.57 -12.12 6.31
CA HIS A 223 -12.82 -11.35 6.34
C HIS A 223 -12.66 -9.88 5.94
N HIS A 224 -11.46 -9.28 5.96
CA HIS A 224 -11.32 -7.83 5.75
C HIS A 224 -9.96 -7.38 5.20
N PHE A 225 -9.93 -6.90 3.95
CA PHE A 225 -8.85 -6.06 3.45
C PHE A 225 -9.01 -4.60 3.87
N SER A 226 -7.89 -3.88 3.97
CA SER A 226 -7.94 -2.42 4.04
C SER A 226 -8.28 -1.80 2.68
N GLU A 227 -8.82 -0.58 2.69
CA GLU A 227 -9.01 0.23 1.48
C GLU A 227 -7.69 0.40 0.71
N THR A 228 -6.57 0.52 1.43
CA THR A 228 -5.23 0.56 0.83
C THR A 228 -4.94 -0.72 0.05
N THR A 229 -5.19 -1.89 0.63
CA THR A 229 -4.95 -3.18 -0.05
C THR A 229 -5.77 -3.31 -1.31
N VAL A 230 -7.07 -3.00 -1.24
CA VAL A 230 -7.98 -3.06 -2.39
C VAL A 230 -7.51 -2.10 -3.48
N GLY A 231 -7.15 -0.87 -3.10
CA GLY A 231 -6.61 0.11 -4.05
C GLY A 231 -5.31 -0.37 -4.70
N VAL A 232 -4.37 -0.92 -3.91
CA VAL A 232 -3.08 -1.41 -4.41
C VAL A 232 -3.27 -2.59 -5.35
N MET A 233 -4.13 -3.54 -5.00
CA MET A 233 -4.50 -4.65 -5.88
C MET A 233 -5.11 -4.14 -7.18
N ASN A 234 -5.99 -3.14 -7.14
CA ASN A 234 -6.56 -2.57 -8.37
C ASN A 234 -5.48 -1.99 -9.29
N VAL A 235 -4.49 -1.28 -8.74
CA VAL A 235 -3.34 -0.79 -9.54
C VAL A 235 -2.51 -1.95 -10.06
N TYR A 236 -2.26 -2.98 -9.24
CA TYR A 236 -1.50 -4.17 -9.62
C TYR A 236 -2.15 -4.93 -10.78
N LEU A 237 -3.46 -5.19 -10.69
CA LEU A 237 -4.24 -5.84 -11.74
C LEU A 237 -4.20 -5.02 -13.05
N ASN A 238 -4.32 -3.70 -12.95
CA ASN A 238 -4.18 -2.80 -14.11
C ASN A 238 -2.77 -2.81 -14.70
N LYS A 239 -1.73 -3.01 -13.88
CA LYS A 239 -0.35 -3.06 -14.37
C LYS A 239 0.01 -4.38 -15.04
N ILE A 240 -0.55 -5.50 -14.58
CA ILE A 240 -0.40 -6.77 -15.31
C ILE A 240 -0.95 -6.64 -16.74
N LEU A 241 -2.04 -5.89 -16.95
CA LEU A 241 -2.59 -5.61 -18.29
C LEU A 241 -1.61 -4.84 -19.19
N ASP A 242 -0.80 -3.94 -18.64
CA ASP A 242 0.18 -3.16 -19.41
C ASP A 242 1.39 -4.01 -19.86
N PHE A 243 1.67 -5.12 -19.16
CA PHE A 243 2.79 -6.02 -19.44
C PHE A 243 2.43 -7.24 -20.34
N ALA A 244 1.15 -7.49 -20.63
CA ALA A 244 0.64 -8.67 -21.33
C ALA A 244 0.02 -8.33 -22.70
#